data_AF-A0A9P0CGK4-F1
#
_entry.id   AF-A0A9P0CGK4-F1
#
_cell.length_a   1.000
_cell.length_b   1.000
_cell.length_c   1.000
_cell.angle_alpha   90.00
_cell.angle_beta   90.00
_cell.angle_gamma   90.00
#
_symmetry.space_group_name_H-M   'P 1'
#
loop_
_entity.id
_entity.type
_entity.pdbx_description
1 polymer ?
#
loop_
_entity_poly.entity_id
_entity_poly.type
_entity_poly.pdbx_seq_one_letter_code
_entity_poly.pdbx_strand_id
1 'polypeptide(L)'
;MHPAACKSSFIVSVSLITKYSAILEPVANILQMKTLDIVTANEHIQTIVEMLSDHRKNAENVTAEILKEACNIAKPLNVDISVARIDGQQKHRNNLSAENPGDFWKRSLIIPYLDSIIGSLQVRFFTDKSPAFLLTHFHPDNMKHVSLEEWKKSTSSCESIYNLKGIKGKDELWFKMWNKV
;
A
#
# COMPACT_ATOMS: atom_id res chain seq x y z
N MET A 1 -22.22 -5.92 -30.21
CA MET A 1 -20.94 -5.72 -29.50
C MET A 1 -21.25 -5.21 -28.11
N HIS A 2 -20.99 -5.96 -27.04
CA HIS A 2 -21.09 -5.42 -25.68
C HIS A 2 -19.93 -4.43 -25.44
N PRO A 3 -20.17 -3.28 -24.78
CA PRO A 3 -19.13 -2.32 -24.44
C PRO A 3 -17.98 -2.96 -23.65
N ALA A 4 -16.75 -2.44 -23.80
CA ALA A 4 -15.59 -2.95 -23.05
C ALA A 4 -15.79 -2.89 -21.52
N ALA A 5 -16.56 -1.90 -21.04
CA ALA A 5 -16.95 -1.75 -19.64
C ALA A 5 -17.90 -2.86 -19.12
N CYS A 6 -18.54 -3.61 -20.02
CA CYS A 6 -19.45 -4.71 -19.67
C CYS A 6 -18.76 -6.08 -19.69
N LYS A 7 -17.44 -6.15 -19.89
CA LYS A 7 -16.69 -7.41 -19.84
C LYS A 7 -16.49 -7.85 -18.39
N SER A 8 -16.58 -9.15 -18.10
CA SER A 8 -16.34 -9.71 -16.77
C SER A 8 -15.00 -9.24 -16.17
N SER A 9 -13.94 -9.24 -16.99
CA SER A 9 -12.61 -8.78 -16.57
C SER A 9 -12.59 -7.32 -16.13
N PHE A 10 -13.35 -6.45 -16.80
CA PHE A 10 -13.46 -5.05 -16.40
C PHE A 10 -14.21 -4.94 -15.06
N ILE A 11 -15.39 -5.55 -14.95
CA ILE A 11 -16.23 -5.44 -13.73
C ILE A 11 -15.50 -6.01 -12.50
N VAL A 12 -14.86 -7.17 -12.63
CA VAL A 12 -14.07 -7.77 -11.54
C VAL A 12 -12.86 -6.90 -11.19
N SER A 13 -12.16 -6.33 -12.19
CA SER A 13 -11.03 -5.43 -11.94
C SER A 13 -11.46 -4.15 -11.24
N VAL A 14 -12.58 -3.54 -11.64
CA VAL A 14 -13.12 -2.35 -10.97
C VAL A 14 -13.51 -2.67 -9.54
N SER A 15 -14.22 -3.79 -9.30
CA SER A 15 -14.59 -4.21 -7.95
C SER A 15 -13.35 -4.38 -7.04
N LEU A 16 -12.30 -4.98 -7.60
CA LEU A 16 -11.02 -5.15 -6.91
C LEU A 16 -10.36 -3.81 -6.59
N ILE A 17 -10.24 -2.93 -7.59
CA ILE A 17 -9.61 -1.61 -7.43
C ILE A 17 -10.39 -0.78 -6.42
N THR A 18 -11.72 -0.75 -6.49
CA THR A 18 -12.58 0.00 -5.55
C THR A 18 -12.32 -0.43 -4.10
N LYS A 19 -12.29 -1.74 -3.82
CA LYS A 19 -12.02 -2.25 -2.47
C LYS A 19 -10.67 -1.76 -1.93
N TYR A 20 -9.60 -1.91 -2.70
CA TYR A 20 -8.26 -1.56 -2.22
C TYR A 20 -7.96 -0.07 -2.28
N SER A 21 -8.59 0.69 -3.18
CA SER A 21 -8.54 2.16 -3.17
C SER A 21 -9.15 2.73 -1.90
N ALA A 22 -10.26 2.19 -1.40
CA ALA A 22 -10.85 2.61 -0.13
C ALA A 22 -9.91 2.37 1.06
N ILE A 23 -9.13 1.27 1.04
CA ILE A 23 -8.11 0.99 2.08
C ILE A 23 -6.94 1.97 1.98
N LEU A 24 -6.55 2.38 0.77
CA LEU A 24 -5.44 3.29 0.52
C LEU A 24 -5.81 4.78 0.73
N GLU A 25 -7.09 5.11 0.70
CA GLU A 25 -7.61 6.48 0.78
C GLU A 25 -7.09 7.27 2.01
N PRO A 26 -7.10 6.72 3.25
CA PRO A 26 -6.61 7.46 4.41
C PRO A 26 -5.15 7.90 4.26
N VAL A 27 -4.30 7.03 3.72
CA VAL A 27 -2.89 7.35 3.48
C VAL A 27 -2.72 8.34 2.34
N ALA A 28 -3.50 8.20 1.27
CA ALA A 28 -3.50 9.17 0.18
C ALA A 28 -3.85 10.58 0.70
N ASN A 29 -4.85 10.68 1.58
CA ASN A 29 -5.24 11.93 2.21
C ASN A 29 -4.10 12.52 3.06
N ILE A 30 -3.46 11.72 3.94
CA ILE A 30 -2.33 12.18 4.76
C ILE A 30 -1.19 12.70 3.87
N LEU A 31 -0.83 11.97 2.83
CA LEU A 31 0.25 12.36 1.91
C LEU A 31 -0.08 13.61 1.07
N GLN A 32 -1.36 13.96 0.94
CA GLN A 32 -1.85 15.14 0.21
C GLN A 32 -2.12 16.34 1.13
N MET A 33 -1.98 16.19 2.46
CA MET A 33 -2.16 17.30 3.40
C MET A 33 -1.09 18.38 3.18
N LYS A 34 -1.47 19.64 3.43
CA LYS A 34 -0.53 20.79 3.37
C LYS A 34 0.66 20.61 4.33
N THR A 35 0.40 20.01 5.48
CA THR A 35 1.42 19.56 6.43
C THR A 35 1.72 18.09 6.16
N LEU A 36 2.85 17.83 5.51
CA LEU A 36 3.26 16.46 5.20
C LEU A 36 3.76 15.76 6.48
N ASP A 37 2.90 14.95 7.10
CA ASP A 37 3.29 14.07 8.20
C ASP A 37 3.71 12.70 7.64
N ILE A 38 4.97 12.64 7.23
CA ILE A 38 5.53 11.45 6.61
C ILE A 38 5.73 10.31 7.63
N VAL A 39 5.82 10.62 8.92
CA VAL A 39 5.97 9.63 10.01
C VAL A 39 4.65 8.90 10.21
N THR A 40 3.55 9.64 10.44
CA THR A 40 2.22 9.04 10.56
C THR A 40 1.80 8.33 9.28
N ALA A 41 2.13 8.88 8.10
CA ALA A 41 1.88 8.19 6.84
C ALA A 41 2.58 6.83 6.78
N ASN A 42 3.83 6.74 7.24
CA ASN A 42 4.57 5.48 7.24
C ASN A 42 3.93 4.46 8.19
N GLU A 43 3.56 4.86 9.41
CA GLU A 43 2.89 3.98 10.38
C GLU A 43 1.60 3.40 9.78
N HIS A 44 0.77 4.25 9.18
CA HIS A 44 -0.45 3.80 8.48
C HIS A 44 -0.14 2.83 7.34
N ILE A 45 0.92 3.08 6.58
CA ILE A 45 1.33 2.21 5.47
C ILE A 45 1.79 0.84 5.98
N GLN A 46 2.50 0.78 7.11
CA GLN A 46 2.88 -0.50 7.74
C GLN A 46 1.62 -1.32 8.05
N THR A 47 0.63 -0.71 8.70
CA THR A 47 -0.66 -1.36 9.00
C THR A 47 -1.40 -1.81 7.75
N ILE A 48 -1.41 -1.00 6.69
CA ILE A 48 -2.02 -1.38 5.40
C ILE A 48 -1.28 -2.58 4.79
N VAL A 49 0.05 -2.60 4.81
CA VAL A 49 0.84 -3.70 4.26
C VAL A 49 0.57 -5.00 5.01
N GLU A 50 0.44 -4.95 6.34
CA GLU A 50 0.04 -6.10 7.16
C GLU A 50 -1.36 -6.61 6.77
N MET A 51 -2.34 -5.71 6.71
CA MET A 51 -3.71 -6.04 6.32
C MET A 51 -3.79 -6.67 4.92
N LEU A 52 -3.08 -6.10 3.94
CA LEU A 52 -3.02 -6.63 2.57
C LEU A 52 -2.31 -7.99 2.52
N SER A 53 -1.30 -8.19 3.35
CA SER A 53 -0.60 -9.48 3.47
C SER A 53 -1.53 -10.56 4.02
N ASP A 54 -2.40 -10.23 4.95
CA ASP A 54 -3.40 -11.17 5.49
C ASP A 54 -4.53 -11.46 4.48
N HIS A 55 -4.99 -10.44 3.74
CA HIS A 55 -5.89 -10.63 2.60
C HIS A 55 -5.27 -11.56 1.56
N ARG A 56 -3.96 -11.43 1.31
CA ARG A 56 -3.24 -12.29 0.38
C ARG A 56 -3.14 -13.74 0.87
N LYS A 57 -2.90 -13.97 2.16
CA LYS A 57 -2.93 -15.33 2.76
C LYS A 57 -4.33 -15.94 2.64
N ASN A 58 -5.37 -15.13 2.80
CA ASN A 58 -6.77 -15.51 2.70
C ASN A 58 -7.38 -15.21 1.32
N ALA A 59 -6.58 -15.33 0.24
CA ALA A 59 -6.98 -14.91 -1.10
C ALA A 59 -8.24 -15.62 -1.62
N GLU A 60 -8.57 -16.82 -1.13
CA GLU A 60 -9.79 -17.54 -1.47
C GLU A 60 -11.04 -16.78 -1.02
N ASN A 61 -11.11 -16.37 0.25
CA ASN A 61 -12.21 -15.58 0.78
C ASN A 61 -12.33 -14.23 0.08
N VAL A 62 -11.19 -13.55 -0.12
CA VAL A 62 -11.13 -12.28 -0.85
C VAL A 62 -11.67 -12.44 -2.27
N THR A 63 -11.32 -13.53 -2.95
CA THR A 63 -11.82 -13.80 -4.30
C THR A 63 -13.33 -14.01 -4.31
N ALA A 64 -13.87 -14.76 -3.36
CA ALA A 64 -15.32 -14.98 -3.24
C ALA A 64 -16.08 -13.66 -2.98
N GLU A 65 -15.55 -12.80 -2.11
CA GLU A 65 -16.13 -11.47 -1.83
C GLU A 65 -16.13 -10.57 -3.08
N ILE A 66 -14.98 -10.46 -3.76
CA ILE A 66 -14.87 -9.63 -4.97
C ILE A 66 -15.77 -10.14 -6.09
N LEU A 67 -15.88 -11.46 -6.27
CA LEU A 67 -16.78 -12.02 -7.28
C LEU A 67 -18.25 -11.76 -6.94
N LYS A 68 -18.63 -11.85 -5.66
CA LYS A 68 -19.99 -11.51 -5.20
C LYS A 68 -20.32 -10.05 -5.51
N GLU A 69 -19.39 -9.13 -5.24
CA GLU A 69 -19.56 -7.71 -5.53
C GLU A 69 -19.63 -7.43 -7.03
N ALA A 70 -18.74 -8.05 -7.82
CA ALA A 70 -18.77 -7.98 -9.28
C ALA A 70 -20.10 -8.48 -9.86
N CYS A 71 -20.64 -9.59 -9.35
CA CYS A 71 -21.96 -10.08 -9.74
C CYS A 71 -23.07 -9.10 -9.40
N ASN A 72 -22.99 -8.39 -8.27
CA ASN A 72 -23.97 -7.36 -7.91
C ASN A 72 -23.93 -6.15 -8.85
N ILE A 73 -22.74 -5.74 -9.30
CA ILE A 73 -22.59 -4.68 -10.32
C ILE A 73 -23.09 -5.16 -11.70
N ALA A 74 -22.90 -6.44 -12.03
CA ALA A 74 -23.27 -6.99 -13.33
C ALA A 74 -24.79 -7.24 -13.50
N LYS A 75 -25.50 -7.57 -12.42
CA LYS A 75 -26.96 -7.78 -12.40
C LYS A 75 -27.78 -6.68 -13.11
N PRO A 76 -27.67 -5.39 -12.73
CA PRO A 76 -28.43 -4.33 -13.39
C PRO A 76 -28.02 -4.10 -14.84
N LEU A 77 -26.81 -4.53 -15.23
CA LEU A 77 -26.30 -4.44 -16.60
C LEU A 77 -26.71 -5.63 -17.48
N ASN A 78 -27.41 -6.62 -16.91
CA ASN A 78 -27.75 -7.89 -17.56
C ASN A 78 -26.51 -8.59 -18.15
N VAL A 79 -25.39 -8.54 -17.42
CA VAL A 79 -24.11 -9.18 -17.75
C VAL A 79 -23.89 -10.36 -16.82
N ASP A 80 -23.43 -11.49 -17.36
CA ASP A 80 -23.00 -12.63 -16.56
C ASP A 80 -21.49 -12.63 -16.35
N ILE A 81 -21.03 -12.80 -15.10
CA ILE A 81 -19.61 -12.84 -14.75
C ILE A 81 -19.06 -14.23 -15.08
N SER A 82 -18.62 -14.37 -16.32
CA SER A 82 -17.93 -15.56 -16.80
C SER A 82 -16.41 -15.39 -16.78
N VAL A 83 -15.70 -16.51 -16.61
CA VAL A 83 -14.26 -16.57 -16.92
C VAL A 83 -14.10 -16.36 -18.42
N ALA A 84 -13.15 -15.51 -18.82
CA ALA A 84 -12.82 -15.37 -20.24
C ALA A 84 -12.45 -16.76 -20.77
N ARG A 85 -13.18 -17.23 -21.80
CA ARG A 85 -12.94 -18.52 -22.45
C ARG A 85 -11.44 -18.66 -22.68
N ILE A 86 -10.84 -19.70 -22.08
CA ILE A 86 -9.47 -20.09 -22.41
C ILE A 86 -9.53 -20.48 -23.88
N ASP A 87 -9.11 -19.58 -24.76
CA ASP A 87 -8.96 -19.93 -26.16
C ASP A 87 -7.96 -21.09 -26.21
N GLY A 88 -8.38 -22.18 -26.85
CA GLY A 88 -7.59 -23.40 -26.88
C GLY A 88 -6.18 -23.08 -27.39
N GLN A 89 -5.17 -23.53 -26.64
CA GLN A 89 -3.73 -23.45 -26.96
C GLN A 89 -2.95 -22.25 -26.38
N GLN A 90 -2.75 -22.22 -25.06
CA GLN A 90 -1.45 -21.78 -24.52
C GLN A 90 -0.58 -23.01 -24.25
N LYS A 91 0.25 -23.40 -25.23
CA LYS A 91 1.14 -24.59 -25.16
C LYS A 91 2.35 -24.43 -24.22
N HIS A 92 2.60 -23.23 -23.68
CA HIS A 92 3.87 -22.90 -23.02
C HIS A 92 3.77 -22.52 -21.53
N ARG A 93 2.55 -22.48 -20.97
CA ARG A 93 2.30 -22.29 -19.54
C ARG A 93 1.59 -23.52 -19.00
N ASN A 94 2.02 -24.01 -17.82
CA ASN A 94 1.33 -25.07 -17.08
C ASN A 94 -0.05 -24.55 -16.65
N ASN A 95 -1.04 -24.66 -17.53
CA ASN A 95 -2.44 -24.46 -17.20
C ASN A 95 -2.95 -25.75 -16.57
N LEU A 96 -2.80 -25.88 -15.25
CA LEU A 96 -3.72 -26.71 -14.48
C LEU A 96 -5.12 -26.15 -14.76
N SER A 97 -6.02 -27.01 -15.24
CA SER A 97 -7.42 -26.69 -15.46
C SER A 97 -7.97 -26.01 -14.20
N ALA A 98 -8.31 -24.73 -14.30
CA ALA A 98 -9.11 -24.09 -13.26
C ALA A 98 -10.53 -24.65 -13.39
N GLU A 99 -10.81 -25.76 -12.73
CA GLU A 99 -12.13 -26.38 -12.69
C GLU A 99 -13.18 -25.46 -12.02
N ASN A 100 -12.72 -24.44 -11.27
CA ASN A 100 -13.54 -23.44 -10.61
C ASN A 100 -13.24 -22.00 -11.10
N PRO A 101 -14.25 -21.22 -11.52
CA PRO A 101 -14.12 -19.79 -11.82
C PRO A 101 -13.38 -18.96 -10.75
N GLY A 102 -13.55 -19.30 -9.47
CA GLY A 102 -12.84 -18.66 -8.37
C GLY A 102 -11.33 -18.83 -8.47
N ASP A 103 -10.84 -20.02 -8.82
CA ASP A 103 -9.40 -20.27 -8.94
C ASP A 103 -8.77 -19.51 -10.10
N PHE A 104 -9.51 -19.35 -11.20
CA PHE A 104 -9.07 -18.52 -12.32
C PHE A 104 -8.83 -17.07 -11.87
N TRP A 105 -9.83 -16.42 -11.27
CA TRP A 105 -9.71 -15.02 -10.85
C TRP A 105 -8.66 -14.83 -9.74
N LYS A 106 -8.61 -15.78 -8.79
CA LYS A 106 -7.62 -15.79 -7.72
C LYS A 106 -6.20 -15.75 -8.27
N ARG A 107 -5.86 -16.66 -9.20
CA ARG A 107 -4.50 -16.79 -9.76
C ARG A 107 -4.17 -15.72 -10.81
N SER A 108 -5.13 -15.34 -11.65
CA SER A 108 -4.88 -14.43 -12.78
C SER A 108 -4.92 -12.96 -12.41
N LEU A 109 -5.66 -12.60 -11.35
CA LEU A 109 -5.93 -11.20 -11.02
C LEU A 109 -5.71 -10.88 -9.54
N ILE A 110 -6.38 -11.59 -8.61
CA ILE A 110 -6.40 -11.19 -7.19
C ILE A 110 -5.01 -11.27 -6.55
N ILE A 111 -4.33 -12.42 -6.65
CA ILE A 111 -2.99 -12.61 -6.07
C ILE A 111 -1.97 -11.66 -6.74
N PRO A 112 -1.85 -11.59 -8.08
CA PRO A 112 -0.91 -10.67 -8.73
C PRO A 112 -1.14 -9.20 -8.37
N TYR A 113 -2.39 -8.78 -8.21
CA TYR A 113 -2.72 -7.41 -7.84
C TYR A 113 -2.29 -7.09 -6.40
N LEU A 114 -2.61 -7.99 -5.46
CA LEU A 114 -2.18 -7.85 -4.07
C LEU A 114 -0.66 -7.83 -3.94
N ASP A 115 0.04 -8.74 -4.63
CA ASP A 115 1.50 -8.75 -4.71
C ASP A 115 2.06 -7.42 -5.23
N SER A 116 1.45 -6.88 -6.28
CA SER A 116 1.88 -5.61 -6.89
C SER A 116 1.72 -4.44 -5.93
N ILE A 117 0.60 -4.33 -5.20
CA ILE A 117 0.40 -3.23 -4.24
C ILE A 117 1.34 -3.38 -3.06
N ILE A 118 1.43 -4.57 -2.45
CA ILE A 118 2.31 -4.82 -1.31
C ILE A 118 3.75 -4.47 -1.69
N GLY A 119 4.25 -4.99 -2.81
CA GLY A 119 5.59 -4.70 -3.29
C GLY A 119 5.80 -3.21 -3.58
N SER A 120 4.82 -2.53 -4.17
CA SER A 120 4.90 -1.09 -4.45
C SER A 120 4.98 -0.25 -3.18
N LEU A 121 4.20 -0.61 -2.13
CA LEU A 121 4.25 0.06 -0.84
C LEU A 121 5.59 -0.21 -0.14
N GLN A 122 6.06 -1.46 -0.17
CA GLN A 122 7.34 -1.83 0.42
C GLN A 122 8.51 -1.07 -0.21
N VAL A 123 8.61 -1.05 -1.54
CA VAL A 123 9.69 -0.32 -2.25
C VAL A 123 9.66 1.20 -1.99
N ARG A 124 8.47 1.76 -1.74
CA ARG A 124 8.32 3.20 -1.50
C ARG A 124 8.62 3.60 -0.07
N PHE A 125 8.21 2.80 0.91
CA PHE A 125 8.17 3.20 2.32
C PHE A 125 9.06 2.37 3.26
N PHE A 126 9.64 1.25 2.80
CA PHE A 126 10.44 0.38 3.67
C PHE A 126 11.97 0.56 3.53
N THR A 127 12.60 0.34 4.69
CA THR A 127 14.01 0.07 5.07
C THR A 127 15.13 0.98 4.55
N ASP A 128 15.10 1.43 3.30
CA ASP A 128 16.25 2.15 2.72
C ASP A 128 16.01 3.68 2.69
N LYS A 129 14.77 4.10 2.96
CA LYS A 129 14.32 5.50 2.92
C LYS A 129 13.96 6.08 4.29
N SER A 130 14.16 5.30 5.35
CA SER A 130 14.20 5.72 6.78
C SER A 130 14.90 7.06 7.05
N PRO A 131 16.02 7.40 6.37
CA PRO A 131 16.75 8.64 6.66
C PRO A 131 15.94 9.92 6.42
N ALA A 132 15.06 9.92 5.42
CA ALA A 132 14.21 11.09 5.12
C ALA A 132 13.14 11.31 6.19
N PHE A 133 12.60 10.22 6.76
CA PHE A 133 11.70 10.29 7.92
C PHE A 133 12.45 10.80 9.15
N LEU A 134 13.70 10.38 9.34
CA LEU A 134 14.52 10.88 10.45
C LEU A 134 14.76 12.39 10.35
N LEU A 135 14.91 12.93 9.13
CA LEU A 135 15.01 14.39 8.92
C LEU A 135 13.74 15.14 9.32
N THR A 136 12.55 14.54 9.21
CA THR A 136 11.32 15.21 9.68
C THR A 136 11.26 15.39 11.19
N HIS A 137 12.01 14.63 11.99
CA HIS A 137 12.17 14.90 13.42
C HIS A 137 12.96 16.18 13.70
N PHE A 138 13.69 16.73 12.71
CA PHE A 138 14.37 18.02 12.81
C PHE A 138 13.44 19.22 12.56
N HIS A 139 12.16 18.98 12.29
CA HIS A 139 11.19 20.06 12.20
C HIS A 139 10.87 20.61 13.60
N PRO A 140 10.94 21.93 13.84
CA PRO A 140 10.71 22.52 15.16
C PRO A 140 9.38 22.10 15.82
N ASP A 141 8.30 21.99 15.04
CA ASP A 141 7.01 21.53 15.56
C ASP A 141 7.07 20.09 16.08
N ASN A 142 7.82 19.20 15.42
CA ASN A 142 7.98 17.82 15.86
C ASN A 142 8.90 17.72 17.08
N MET A 143 9.89 18.61 17.20
CA MET A 143 10.83 18.62 18.33
C MET A 143 10.16 18.86 19.69
N LYS A 144 9.02 19.55 19.70
CA LYS A 144 8.24 19.83 20.93
C LYS A 144 7.61 18.57 21.53
N HIS A 145 7.44 17.52 20.72
CA HIS A 145 6.75 16.31 21.09
C HIS A 145 7.70 15.13 21.35
N VAL A 146 9.01 15.33 21.21
CA VAL A 146 10.02 14.26 21.27
C VAL A 146 10.93 14.43 22.49
N SER A 147 11.29 13.33 23.14
CA SER A 147 12.22 13.37 24.28
C SER A 147 13.67 13.65 23.85
N LEU A 148 14.51 14.14 24.77
CA LEU A 148 15.93 14.40 24.47
C LEU A 148 16.68 13.11 24.06
N GLU A 149 16.30 11.96 24.63
CA GLU A 149 16.88 10.66 24.31
C GLU A 149 16.52 10.19 22.89
N GLU A 150 15.25 10.30 22.50
CA GLU A 150 14.80 10.00 21.14
C GLU A 150 15.42 10.96 20.12
N TRP A 151 15.57 12.23 20.48
CA TRP A 151 16.26 13.23 19.68
C TRP A 151 17.70 12.84 19.39
N LYS A 152 18.47 12.49 20.44
CA LYS A 152 19.88 12.05 20.32
C LYS A 152 20.03 10.79 19.48
N LYS A 153 19.07 9.86 19.59
CA LYS A 153 19.01 8.66 18.75
C LYS A 153 18.81 9.01 17.28
N SER A 154 17.83 9.86 16.96
CA SER A 154 17.53 10.31 15.59
C SER A 154 18.68 11.08 14.96
N THR A 155 19.35 11.95 15.73
CA THR A 155 20.54 12.70 15.27
C THR A 155 21.71 11.78 14.98
N SER A 156 21.99 10.80 15.85
CA SER A 156 23.06 9.82 15.65
C SER A 156 22.82 8.96 14.40
N SER A 157 21.56 8.52 14.18
CA SER A 157 21.18 7.80 12.97
C SER A 157 21.33 8.67 11.71
N CYS A 158 20.92 9.93 11.74
CA CYS A 158 21.12 10.86 10.60
C CYS A 158 22.59 11.12 10.31
N GLU A 159 23.41 11.30 11.35
CA GLU A 159 24.85 11.53 11.22
C GLU A 159 25.52 10.36 10.46
N SER A 160 25.16 9.12 10.85
CA SER A 160 25.67 7.92 10.19
C SER A 160 25.19 7.77 8.75
N ILE A 161 23.92 8.07 8.46
CA ILE A 161 23.35 7.82 7.13
C ILE A 161 23.78 8.89 6.13
N TYR A 162 23.76 10.16 6.52
CA TYR A 162 24.08 11.28 5.64
C TYR A 162 25.55 11.71 5.72
N ASN A 163 26.37 11.03 6.54
CA ASN A 163 27.77 11.37 6.78
C ASN A 163 27.96 12.84 7.17
N LEU A 164 27.05 13.35 8.00
CA LEU A 164 27.06 14.73 8.47
C LEU A 164 28.16 14.88 9.53
N LYS A 165 28.91 15.99 9.52
CA LYS A 165 29.95 16.27 10.51
C LYS A 165 29.53 17.42 11.41
N GLY A 166 29.75 17.27 12.73
CA GLY A 166 29.58 18.37 13.69
C GLY A 166 28.14 18.63 14.15
N ILE A 167 27.28 17.61 14.10
CA ILE A 167 25.95 17.64 14.71
C ILE A 167 26.05 17.44 16.23
N LYS A 168 26.91 16.52 16.67
CA LYS A 168 27.24 16.31 18.09
C LYS A 168 27.73 17.63 18.72
N GLY A 169 26.91 18.22 19.59
CA GLY A 169 27.18 19.48 20.28
C GLY A 169 26.24 20.63 19.90
N LYS A 170 25.65 20.61 18.70
CA LYS A 170 24.61 21.57 18.28
C LYS A 170 23.20 21.06 18.57
N ASP A 171 23.06 19.75 18.66
CA ASP A 171 21.83 19.01 18.94
C ASP A 171 21.16 19.43 20.26
N GLU A 172 21.91 19.55 21.37
CA GLU A 172 21.34 20.00 22.65
C GLU A 172 20.94 21.47 22.65
N LEU A 173 21.70 22.32 21.95
CA LEU A 173 21.39 23.73 21.81
C LEU A 173 20.11 23.93 21.00
N TRP A 174 19.98 23.23 19.86
CA TRP A 174 18.79 23.29 19.02
C TRP A 174 17.56 22.77 19.76
N PHE A 175 17.67 21.62 20.45
CA PHE A 175 16.58 21.09 21.26
C PHE A 175 16.11 22.08 22.33
N LYS A 176 17.05 22.74 23.03
CA LYS A 176 16.71 23.76 24.05
C LYS A 176 16.15 25.05 23.44
N MET A 177 16.58 25.44 22.24
CA MET A 177 16.12 26.66 21.59
C MET A 177 14.66 26.52 21.16
N TRP A 178 14.29 25.39 20.54
CA TRP A 178 12.95 25.16 20.00
C TRP A 178 11.91 24.75 21.06
N ASN A 179 12.34 24.23 22.21
CA ASN A 179 11.46 23.99 23.36
C ASN A 179 11.15 25.26 24.20
N LYS A 180 11.84 26.37 23.94
CA LYS A 180 11.58 27.66 24.62
C LYS A 180 10.59 28.57 23.88
N VAL A 181 10.20 28.23 22.65
CA VAL A 181 9.32 29.00 21.75
C VAL A 181 7.96 28.33 21.66
#